data_AF-A0A836JRY7-F1
#
_entry.id   AF-A0A836JRY7-F1
#
_cell.length_a   1.000
_cell.length_b   1.000
_cell.length_c   1.000
_cell.angle_alpha   90.00
_cell.angle_beta   90.00
_cell.angle_gamma   90.00
#
_symmetry.space_group_name_H-M   'P 1'
#
loop_
_entity.id
_entity.type
_entity.pdbx_description
1 polymer ?
#
loop_
_entity_poly.entity_id
_entity_poly.type
_entity_poly.pdbx_seq_one_letter_code
_entity_poly.pdbx_strand_id
1 'polypeptide(L)'
;MLLKSFIKWINSSDVDNTLHERMLSQLAQCEFAQKKSRLVSNMSREELKSYENLSKEIEVQIEKAKEDIEKTKAELQDAKRVRKNRIEYDVLAKEKSEQLEHKLEMRRKQFHVLISSIHSLQGMLDEGDEEIMDVSLENDTDMQISCDNS
;
A
#
# COMPACT_ATOMS: atom_id res chain seq x y z
N MET A 1 -3.45 -77.48 8.27
CA MET A 1 -3.95 -78.35 9.37
C MET A 1 -5.28 -79.00 8.99
N LEU A 2 -6.29 -78.23 8.59
CA LEU A 2 -7.59 -78.72 8.08
C LEU A 2 -7.49 -79.90 7.10
N LEU A 3 -6.69 -79.78 6.03
CA LEU A 3 -6.53 -80.86 5.03
C LEU A 3 -6.01 -82.17 5.65
N LYS A 4 -5.07 -82.10 6.60
CA LYS A 4 -4.55 -83.28 7.29
C LYS A 4 -5.61 -83.90 8.21
N SER A 5 -6.39 -83.08 8.91
CA SER A 5 -7.52 -83.53 9.75
C SER A 5 -8.63 -84.17 8.91
N PHE A 6 -8.91 -83.62 7.73
CA PHE A 6 -9.90 -84.13 6.79
C PHE A 6 -9.52 -85.50 6.21
N ILE A 7 -8.27 -85.64 5.76
CA ILE A 7 -7.74 -86.93 5.30
C ILE A 7 -7.76 -87.97 6.42
N LYS A 8 -7.46 -87.57 7.66
CA LYS A 8 -7.55 -88.47 8.82
C LYS A 8 -8.99 -88.90 9.10
N TRP A 9 -9.95 -87.98 9.02
CA TRP A 9 -11.36 -88.25 9.26
C TRP A 9 -11.98 -89.21 8.23
N ILE A 10 -11.65 -89.05 6.94
CA ILE A 10 -12.13 -89.94 5.86
C ILE A 10 -11.59 -91.36 5.99
N ASN A 11 -10.36 -91.52 6.48
CA ASN A 11 -9.70 -92.81 6.62
C ASN A 11 -9.96 -93.48 7.98
N SER A 12 -10.78 -92.88 8.86
CA SER A 12 -11.17 -93.49 10.13
C SER A 12 -12.24 -94.55 9.91
N SER A 13 -12.04 -95.75 10.43
CA SER A 13 -13.03 -96.85 10.36
C SER A 13 -14.29 -96.62 11.19
N ASP A 14 -14.29 -95.60 12.06
CA ASP A 14 -15.35 -95.29 13.02
C ASP A 14 -15.69 -93.79 12.98
N VAL A 15 -16.92 -93.42 13.32
CA VAL A 15 -17.42 -92.04 13.18
C VAL A 15 -16.86 -91.14 14.29
N ASP A 16 -15.73 -90.48 14.03
CA ASP A 16 -15.10 -89.53 14.95
C ASP A 16 -15.76 -88.14 14.87
N ASN A 17 -16.85 -87.97 15.63
CA ASN A 17 -17.58 -86.70 15.75
C ASN A 17 -16.73 -85.56 16.33
N THR A 18 -15.75 -85.87 17.18
CA THR A 18 -14.88 -84.85 17.81
C THR A 18 -13.93 -84.24 16.78
N LEU A 19 -13.36 -85.08 15.91
CA LEU A 19 -12.52 -84.61 14.80
C LEU A 19 -13.34 -83.79 13.80
N HIS A 20 -14.59 -84.20 13.52
CA HIS A 20 -15.52 -83.44 12.69
C HIS A 20 -15.82 -82.04 13.24
N GLU A 21 -16.22 -81.92 14.51
CA GLU A 21 -16.46 -80.62 15.16
C GLU A 21 -15.21 -79.73 15.17
N ARG A 22 -14.03 -80.32 15.38
CA ARG A 22 -12.76 -79.59 15.32
C ARG A 22 -12.48 -79.03 13.93
N MET A 23 -12.80 -79.79 12.87
CA MET A 23 -12.66 -79.30 11.50
C MET A 23 -13.64 -78.18 11.18
N LEU A 24 -14.90 -78.28 11.63
CA LEU A 24 -15.89 -77.20 11.50
C LEU A 24 -15.43 -75.91 12.21
N SER A 25 -14.90 -76.04 13.42
CA SER A 25 -14.33 -74.90 14.16
C SER A 25 -13.15 -74.27 13.43
N GLN A 26 -12.25 -75.08 12.87
CA GLN A 26 -11.13 -74.57 12.07
C GLN A 26 -11.60 -73.89 10.77
N LEU A 27 -12.62 -74.45 10.10
CA LEU A 27 -13.20 -73.84 8.90
C LEU A 27 -13.80 -72.47 9.22
N ALA A 28 -14.58 -72.37 10.30
CA ALA A 28 -15.15 -71.11 10.77
C ALA A 28 -14.08 -70.06 11.09
N GLN A 29 -12.95 -70.46 11.70
CA GLN A 29 -11.81 -69.57 11.94
C GLN A 29 -11.16 -69.08 10.65
N CYS A 30 -10.99 -69.96 9.65
CA CYS A 30 -10.46 -69.60 8.34
C CYS A 30 -11.39 -68.59 7.63
N GLU A 31 -12.70 -68.82 7.65
CA GLU A 31 -13.68 -67.89 7.08
C GLU A 31 -13.66 -66.52 7.77
N PHE A 32 -13.60 -66.51 9.10
CA PHE A 32 -13.48 -65.27 9.88
C PHE A 32 -12.20 -64.51 9.52
N ALA A 33 -11.05 -65.21 9.49
CA ALA A 33 -9.77 -64.61 9.13
C ALA A 33 -9.80 -64.01 7.72
N GLN A 34 -10.43 -64.70 6.76
CA GLN A 34 -10.59 -64.20 5.39
C GLN A 34 -11.47 -62.96 5.32
N LYS A 35 -12.62 -62.94 6.03
CA LYS A 35 -13.51 -61.78 6.12
C LYS A 35 -12.80 -60.58 6.73
N LYS A 36 -12.08 -60.78 7.85
CA LYS A 36 -11.29 -59.74 8.50
C LYS A 36 -10.21 -59.18 7.57
N SER A 37 -9.46 -60.05 6.89
CA SER A 37 -8.43 -59.64 5.93
C SER A 37 -9.00 -58.80 4.78
N ARG A 38 -10.14 -59.21 4.21
CA ARG A 38 -10.82 -58.43 3.16
C ARG A 38 -11.27 -57.07 3.66
N LEU A 39 -11.85 -56.99 4.86
CA LEU A 39 -12.29 -55.72 5.44
C LEU A 39 -11.12 -54.76 5.64
N VAL A 40 -10.02 -55.24 6.24
CA VAL A 40 -8.81 -54.43 6.45
C VAL A 40 -8.24 -53.97 5.11
N SER A 41 -8.15 -54.86 4.11
CA SER A 41 -7.65 -54.49 2.78
C SER A 41 -8.51 -53.42 2.10
N ASN A 42 -9.84 -53.48 2.25
CA ASN A 42 -10.74 -52.48 1.72
C ASN A 42 -10.55 -51.14 2.41
N MET A 43 -10.53 -51.15 3.75
CA MET A 43 -10.32 -49.94 4.56
C MET A 43 -8.99 -49.26 4.22
N SER A 44 -7.88 -50.01 4.17
CA SER A 44 -6.57 -49.46 3.82
C SER A 44 -6.54 -48.87 2.40
N ARG A 45 -7.29 -49.44 1.45
CA ARG A 45 -7.40 -48.88 0.10
C ARG A 45 -8.14 -47.55 0.09
N GLU A 46 -9.20 -47.43 0.89
CA GLU A 46 -9.96 -46.18 1.03
C GLU A 46 -9.14 -45.10 1.74
N GLU A 47 -8.42 -45.46 2.80
CA GLU A 47 -7.49 -44.57 3.49
C GLU A 47 -6.40 -44.05 2.54
N LEU A 48 -5.78 -44.93 1.75
CA LEU A 48 -4.78 -44.53 0.77
C LEU A 48 -5.32 -43.51 -0.22
N LYS A 49 -6.53 -43.74 -0.75
CA LYS A 49 -7.20 -42.80 -1.66
C LYS A 49 -7.48 -41.44 -0.99
N SER A 50 -7.87 -41.47 0.28
CA SER A 50 -8.09 -40.25 1.07
C SER A 50 -6.79 -39.45 1.23
N TYR A 51 -5.68 -40.13 1.56
CA TYR A 51 -4.36 -39.49 1.67
C TYR A 51 -3.85 -38.94 0.34
N GLU A 52 -4.05 -39.65 -0.77
CA GLU A 52 -3.72 -39.14 -2.10
C GLU A 52 -4.48 -37.85 -2.43
N ASN A 53 -5.78 -37.80 -2.11
CA ASN A 53 -6.59 -36.60 -2.33
C ASN A 53 -6.12 -35.44 -1.45
N LEU A 54 -5.83 -35.71 -0.18
CA LEU A 54 -5.33 -34.70 0.75
C LEU A 54 -3.97 -34.15 0.30
N SER A 55 -3.07 -35.01 -0.20
CA SER A 55 -1.78 -34.59 -0.74
C SER A 55 -1.95 -33.64 -1.93
N LYS A 56 -2.83 -33.98 -2.88
CA LYS A 56 -3.12 -33.12 -4.03
C LYS A 56 -3.71 -31.78 -3.62
N GLU A 57 -4.61 -31.77 -2.64
CA GLU A 57 -5.20 -30.54 -2.11
C GLU A 57 -4.14 -29.65 -1.47
N ILE A 58 -3.23 -30.23 -0.68
CA ILE A 58 -2.10 -29.49 -0.10
C ILE A 58 -1.19 -28.90 -1.19
N GLU A 59 -0.90 -29.65 -2.25
CA GLU A 59 -0.09 -29.16 -3.39
C GLU A 59 -0.76 -27.95 -4.06
N VAL A 60 -2.07 -28.01 -4.31
CA VAL A 60 -2.83 -26.89 -4.90
C VAL A 60 -2.80 -25.67 -3.98
N GLN A 61 -3.00 -25.85 -2.67
CA GLN A 61 -2.96 -24.74 -1.71
C GLN A 61 -1.57 -24.11 -1.61
N ILE A 62 -0.51 -24.92 -1.65
CA ILE A 62 0.87 -24.42 -1.67
C ILE A 62 1.11 -23.58 -2.92
N GLU A 63 0.66 -24.03 -4.09
CA GLU A 63 0.88 -23.28 -5.32
C GLU A 63 0.13 -21.96 -5.31
N LYS A 64 -1.13 -21.96 -4.87
CA LYS A 64 -1.91 -20.74 -4.69
C LYS A 64 -1.24 -19.76 -3.71
N ALA A 65 -0.71 -20.26 -2.59
CA ALA A 65 -0.02 -19.42 -1.62
C ALA A 65 1.25 -18.78 -2.21
N LYS A 66 1.98 -19.48 -3.08
CA LYS A 66 3.13 -18.89 -3.80
C LYS A 66 2.70 -17.78 -4.75
N GLU A 67 1.62 -17.99 -5.51
CA GLU A 67 1.06 -16.98 -6.41
C GLU A 67 0.65 -15.71 -5.63
N ASP A 68 -0.04 -15.88 -4.50
CA ASP A 68 -0.46 -14.77 -3.64
C ASP A 68 0.74 -14.00 -3.05
N ILE A 69 1.82 -14.70 -2.69
CA ILE A 69 3.07 -14.07 -2.23
C ILE A 69 3.70 -13.22 -3.33
N GLU A 70 3.84 -13.75 -4.55
CA GLU A 70 4.45 -12.99 -5.65
C GLU A 70 3.59 -11.79 -6.05
N LYS A 71 2.26 -11.93 -6.04
CA LYS A 71 1.34 -10.81 -6.25
C LYS A 71 1.51 -9.71 -5.19
N THR A 72 1.49 -10.10 -3.91
CA THR A 72 1.63 -9.14 -2.80
C THR A 72 2.98 -8.43 -2.82
N LYS A 73 4.04 -9.14 -3.23
CA LYS A 73 5.39 -8.59 -3.39
C LYS A 73 5.45 -7.55 -4.51
N ALA A 74 4.80 -7.80 -5.64
CA ALA A 74 4.69 -6.83 -6.73
C ALA A 74 3.94 -5.57 -6.28
N GLU A 75 2.78 -5.75 -5.63
CA GLU A 75 1.98 -4.63 -5.08
C GLU A 75 2.78 -3.79 -4.09
N LEU A 76 3.58 -4.44 -3.21
CA LEU A 76 4.44 -3.74 -2.26
C LEU A 76 5.54 -2.92 -2.97
N GLN A 77 6.14 -3.44 -4.04
CA GLN A 77 7.14 -2.71 -4.80
C GLN A 77 6.54 -1.47 -5.47
N ASP A 78 5.34 -1.59 -6.04
CA ASP A 78 4.63 -0.47 -6.65
C ASP A 78 4.20 0.57 -5.61
N ALA A 79 3.69 0.14 -4.45
CA ALA A 79 3.36 1.04 -3.34
C ALA A 79 4.59 1.83 -2.85
N LYS A 80 5.76 1.17 -2.75
CA LYS A 80 7.03 1.84 -2.42
C LYS A 80 7.42 2.87 -3.48
N ARG A 81 7.26 2.55 -4.77
CA ARG A 81 7.54 3.46 -5.88
C ARG A 81 6.64 4.70 -5.82
N VAL A 82 5.34 4.50 -5.65
CA VAL A 82 4.36 5.60 -5.55
C VAL A 82 4.67 6.48 -4.35
N ARG A 83 5.01 5.90 -3.19
CA ARG A 83 5.39 6.65 -2.00
C ARG A 83 6.64 7.50 -2.24
N LYS A 84 7.68 6.94 -2.87
CA LYS A 84 8.91 7.66 -3.22
C LYS A 84 8.58 8.85 -4.13
N ASN A 85 7.85 8.61 -5.22
CA ASN A 85 7.48 9.65 -6.16
C ASN A 85 6.67 10.77 -5.47
N ARG A 86 5.72 10.42 -4.61
CA ARG A 86 4.93 11.40 -3.86
C ARG A 86 5.80 12.32 -3.00
N ILE A 87 6.76 11.75 -2.27
CA ILE A 87 7.69 12.54 -1.46
C ILE A 87 8.52 13.48 -2.33
N GLU A 88 9.04 13.01 -3.47
CA GLU A 88 9.80 13.84 -4.41
C GLU A 88 8.96 15.00 -4.95
N TYR A 89 7.69 14.75 -5.33
CA TYR A 89 6.78 15.81 -5.77
C TYR A 89 6.45 16.81 -4.67
N ASP A 90 6.19 16.35 -3.45
CA ASP A 90 5.87 17.22 -2.32
C ASP A 90 7.05 18.16 -1.98
N VAL A 91 8.28 17.64 -2.01
CA VAL A 91 9.50 18.42 -1.81
C VAL A 91 9.68 19.47 -2.90
N LEU A 92 9.58 19.07 -4.17
CA LEU A 92 9.71 20.00 -5.30
C LEU A 92 8.64 21.09 -5.30
N ALA A 93 7.39 20.74 -4.98
CA ALA A 93 6.29 21.69 -4.88
C ALA A 93 6.54 22.72 -3.77
N LYS A 94 7.02 22.26 -2.60
CA LYS A 94 7.36 23.13 -1.48
C LYS A 94 8.48 24.11 -1.83
N GLU A 95 9.59 23.61 -2.39
CA GLU A 95 10.72 24.45 -2.80
C GLU A 95 10.29 25.51 -3.82
N LYS A 96 9.50 25.12 -4.82
CA LYS A 96 8.96 26.05 -5.82
C LYS A 96 8.05 27.11 -5.20
N SER A 97 7.22 26.73 -4.24
CA SER A 97 6.35 27.66 -3.51
C SER A 97 7.17 28.68 -2.73
N GLU A 98 8.16 28.23 -1.95
CA GLU A 98 9.03 29.10 -1.15
C GLU A 98 9.82 30.06 -2.05
N GLN A 99 10.33 29.59 -3.19
CA GLN A 99 11.01 30.45 -4.17
C GLN A 99 10.09 31.52 -4.77
N LEU A 100 8.84 31.16 -5.08
CA LEU A 100 7.85 32.11 -5.62
C LEU A 100 7.46 33.15 -4.55
N GLU A 101 7.23 32.72 -3.32
CA GLU A 101 6.92 33.60 -2.19
C GLU A 101 8.05 34.61 -1.95
N HIS A 102 9.30 34.14 -1.91
CA HIS A 102 10.46 35.02 -1.79
C HIS A 102 10.54 36.05 -2.95
N LYS A 103 10.31 35.62 -4.20
CA LYS A 103 10.30 36.53 -5.35
C LYS A 103 9.18 37.58 -5.24
N LEU A 104 8.00 37.18 -4.83
CA LEU A 104 6.85 38.07 -4.63
C LEU A 104 7.14 39.11 -3.54
N GLU A 105 7.75 38.67 -2.43
CA GLU A 105 8.12 39.56 -1.34
C GLU A 105 9.17 40.60 -1.78
N MET A 106 10.19 40.17 -2.54
CA MET A 106 11.16 41.11 -3.12
C MET A 106 10.50 42.13 -4.05
N ARG A 107 9.51 41.71 -4.86
CA ARG A 107 8.75 42.64 -5.71
C ARG A 107 7.92 43.62 -4.88
N ARG A 108 7.25 43.16 -3.80
CA ARG A 108 6.54 44.05 -2.88
C ARG A 108 7.44 45.14 -2.30
N LYS A 109 8.64 44.78 -1.85
CA LYS A 109 9.62 45.74 -1.34
C LYS A 109 10.08 46.74 -2.40
N GLN A 110 10.34 46.28 -3.63
CA GLN A 110 10.68 47.16 -4.75
C GLN A 110 9.56 48.16 -5.07
N PHE A 111 8.30 47.71 -5.10
CA PHE A 111 7.15 48.59 -5.29
C PHE A 111 7.01 49.61 -4.15
N HIS A 112 7.23 49.20 -2.90
CA HIS A 112 7.17 50.11 -1.76
C HIS A 112 8.20 51.24 -1.88
N VAL A 113 9.46 50.90 -2.20
CA VAL A 113 10.52 51.90 -2.43
C VAL A 113 10.12 52.87 -3.54
N LEU A 114 9.61 52.36 -4.67
CA LEU A 114 9.17 53.19 -5.79
C LEU A 114 8.05 54.17 -5.39
N ILE A 115 7.04 53.69 -4.63
CA ILE A 115 5.96 54.54 -4.13
C ILE A 115 6.48 55.60 -3.16
N SER A 116 7.36 55.23 -2.23
CA SER A 116 7.99 56.19 -1.32
C SER A 116 8.80 57.26 -2.06
N SER A 117 9.53 56.89 -3.13
CA SER A 117 10.22 57.85 -3.98
C SER A 117 9.25 58.77 -4.72
N ILE A 118 8.13 58.26 -5.24
CA ILE A 118 7.09 59.07 -5.88
C ILE A 118 6.50 60.08 -4.88
N HIS A 119 6.10 59.64 -3.69
CA HIS A 119 5.56 60.53 -2.66
C HIS A 119 6.58 61.60 -2.23
N SER A 120 7.86 61.24 -2.10
CA SER A 120 8.91 62.20 -1.79
C SER A 120 9.07 63.26 -2.88
N LEU A 121 9.05 62.85 -4.15
CA LEU A 121 9.13 63.77 -5.28
C LEU A 121 7.88 64.67 -5.39
N GLN A 122 6.70 64.14 -5.08
CA GLN A 122 5.46 64.93 -5.02
C GLN A 122 5.54 66.01 -3.94
N GLY A 123 5.98 65.67 -2.72
CA GLY A 123 6.15 66.68 -1.66
C GLY A 123 7.15 67.78 -2.03
N MET A 124 8.26 67.43 -2.68
CA MET A 124 9.22 68.43 -3.17
C MET A 124 8.65 69.34 -4.27
N LEU A 125 7.73 68.84 -5.09
CA LEU A 125 7.04 69.66 -6.09
C LEU A 125 6.01 70.58 -5.43
N ASP A 126 5.27 70.08 -4.44
CA ASP A 126 4.27 70.87 -3.71
C ASP A 126 4.92 72.03 -2.90
N GLU A 127 6.12 71.82 -2.33
CA GLU A 127 6.89 72.87 -1.63
C GLU A 127 7.49 73.93 -2.57
N GLY A 128 7.78 73.57 -3.83
CA GLY A 128 8.33 74.50 -4.83
C GLY A 128 7.32 75.50 -5.41
N ASP A 129 6.02 75.23 -5.26
CA ASP A 129 4.95 76.12 -5.72
C ASP A 129 4.66 77.27 -4.71
N GLU A 130 5.06 77.15 -3.43
CA GLU A 130 4.86 78.21 -2.42
C GLU A 130 5.94 79.32 -2.47
N GLU A 131 7.15 79.05 -2.95
CA GLU A 131 8.24 80.05 -2.98
C GLU A 131 8.22 81.00 -4.20
N ILE A 132 7.34 80.78 -5.19
CA ILE A 132 7.30 81.60 -6.43
C ILE A 132 6.29 82.77 -6.34
N MET A 133 5.45 82.84 -5.30
CA MET A 133 4.36 83.83 -5.20
C MET A 133 4.61 84.98 -4.21
N ASP A 134 5.87 85.41 -4.02
CA ASP A 134 6.18 86.66 -3.30
C ASP A 134 7.22 87.53 -4.03
N VAL A 135 6.83 88.04 -5.21
CA VAL A 135 7.46 89.23 -5.81
C VAL A 135 6.35 90.15 -6.32
N SER A 136 5.64 90.82 -5.41
CA SER A 136 4.98 92.08 -5.73
C SER A 136 5.80 93.22 -5.17
N LEU A 137 6.69 93.75 -6.02
CA LEU A 137 7.42 95.00 -5.81
C LEU A 137 6.43 96.17 -5.83
N GLU A 138 6.03 96.68 -4.67
CA GLU A 138 5.59 98.07 -4.57
C GLU A 138 6.83 98.96 -4.41
N ASN A 139 7.19 99.71 -5.45
CA ASN A 139 7.40 101.15 -5.30
C ASN A 139 7.63 101.91 -6.62
N ASP A 140 7.23 103.19 -6.54
CA ASP A 140 7.66 104.37 -7.27
C ASP A 140 6.98 104.71 -8.61
N THR A 141 6.02 105.64 -8.52
CA THR A 141 6.00 106.95 -9.19
C THR A 141 5.11 107.87 -8.33
N ASP A 142 5.37 109.14 -8.04
CA ASP A 142 6.17 110.13 -8.74
C ASP A 142 6.50 111.29 -7.77
N MET A 143 7.71 111.84 -7.87
CA MET A 143 8.15 113.03 -7.13
C MET A 143 8.02 114.23 -8.07
N GLN A 144 7.18 115.21 -7.75
CA GLN A 144 7.18 116.51 -8.45
C GLN A 144 7.30 117.67 -7.46
N ILE A 145 8.51 118.25 -7.45
CA ILE A 145 8.84 119.56 -6.88
C ILE A 145 9.17 120.49 -8.05
N SER A 146 8.42 121.58 -8.20
CA SER A 146 8.90 122.86 -8.78
C SER A 146 7.96 123.96 -8.27
N CYS A 147 8.38 124.85 -7.38
CA CYS A 147 9.19 126.07 -7.58
C CYS A 147 8.32 127.33 -7.55
N ASP A 148 8.58 128.11 -6.49
CA ASP A 148 8.66 129.57 -6.41
C ASP A 148 7.44 130.50 -6.30
N ASN A 149 7.63 131.40 -5.33
CA ASN A 149 6.89 132.60 -4.96
C ASN A 149 6.98 133.71 -6.03
N SER A 150 5.86 134.35 -6.35
CA SER A 150 5.58 135.80 -6.21
C SER A 150 4.23 136.14 -6.82
#